data_AF-A0A363CXF1-F1
#
_entry.id   AF-A0A363CXF1-F1
#
_cell.length_a   1.000
_cell.length_b   1.000
_cell.length_c   1.000
_cell.angle_alpha   90.00
_cell.angle_beta   90.00
_cell.angle_gamma   90.00
#
_symmetry.space_group_name_H-M   'P 1'
#
loop_
_entity.id
_entity.type
_entity.pdbx_description
1 polymer ?
#
loop_
_entity_poly.entity_id
_entity_poly.type
_entity_poly.pdbx_seq_one_letter_code
_entity_poly.pdbx_strand_id
1 'polypeptide(L)'
;MKLSMFLEDIKRNQEEVVYYCCNHILSKKFDISNDTIENEVLKDLFVNYDNFTKALNDSAGIIYKRYETELDNVYKTICKVFNEEFDNAYVFNYRMARITNQEPRQFLDIEDKDTQETVIQKFEDKINAVLESKYYKENEVKLSQNLIIPQKTLELIKSAAGIY
;
A
#
# COMPACT_ATOMS: atom_id res chain seq x y z
N MET A 1 5.05 -25.76 -3.20
CA MET A 1 4.32 -25.83 -4.49
C MET A 1 5.23 -25.36 -5.61
N LYS A 2 5.10 -25.89 -6.83
CA LYS A 2 5.86 -25.36 -7.99
C LYS A 2 5.35 -23.97 -8.35
N LEU A 3 6.26 -23.04 -8.64
CA LEU A 3 5.91 -21.67 -9.02
C LEU A 3 5.11 -21.62 -10.34
N SER A 4 5.48 -22.45 -11.31
CA SER A 4 4.73 -22.60 -12.55
C SER A 4 3.27 -23.04 -12.34
N MET A 5 3.01 -23.93 -11.37
CA MET A 5 1.64 -24.33 -11.03
C MET A 5 0.85 -23.19 -10.39
N PHE A 6 1.48 -22.42 -9.49
CA PHE A 6 0.86 -21.23 -8.90
C PHE A 6 0.49 -20.22 -9.99
N LEU A 7 1.42 -19.87 -10.88
CA LEU A 7 1.18 -18.89 -11.93
C LEU A 7 0.12 -19.34 -12.94
N GLU A 8 0.09 -20.62 -13.29
CA GLU A 8 -0.98 -21.17 -14.13
C GLU A 8 -2.35 -21.12 -13.46
N ASP A 9 -2.42 -21.32 -12.14
CA ASP A 9 -3.67 -21.15 -11.39
C ASP A 9 -4.15 -19.68 -11.41
N ILE A 10 -3.25 -18.73 -11.13
CA ILE A 10 -3.56 -17.29 -11.21
C ILE A 10 -4.04 -16.92 -12.61
N LYS A 11 -3.36 -17.40 -13.66
CA LYS A 11 -3.70 -17.11 -15.06
C LYS A 11 -5.10 -17.60 -15.45
N ARG A 12 -5.55 -18.72 -14.86
CA ARG A 12 -6.87 -19.32 -15.16
C ARG A 12 -7.99 -18.67 -14.37
N ASN A 13 -7.70 -18.25 -13.14
CA ASN A 13 -8.74 -17.88 -12.18
C ASN A 13 -8.81 -16.37 -11.88
N GLN A 14 -7.80 -15.59 -12.29
CA GLN A 14 -7.69 -14.16 -11.99
C GLN A 14 -7.51 -13.34 -13.27
N GLU A 15 -7.65 -12.01 -13.14
CA GLU A 15 -7.42 -11.08 -14.24
C GLU A 15 -5.96 -11.11 -14.73
N GLU A 16 -5.75 -10.80 -16.01
CA GLU A 16 -4.43 -10.81 -16.65
C GLU A 16 -3.42 -9.94 -15.90
N VAL A 17 -3.85 -8.80 -15.37
CA VAL A 17 -2.99 -7.89 -14.59
C VAL A 17 -2.48 -8.53 -13.30
N VAL A 18 -3.27 -9.37 -12.65
CA VAL A 18 -2.87 -10.10 -11.44
C VAL A 18 -1.81 -11.13 -11.79
N TYR A 19 -2.03 -11.90 -12.87
CA TYR A 19 -1.03 -12.81 -13.40
C TYR A 19 0.28 -12.09 -13.76
N TYR A 20 0.18 -10.96 -14.47
CA TYR A 20 1.32 -10.14 -14.84
C TYR A 20 2.13 -9.72 -13.61
N CYS A 21 1.46 -9.20 -12.57
CA CYS A 21 2.12 -8.78 -11.34
C CYS A 21 2.78 -9.95 -10.60
N CYS A 22 2.07 -11.09 -10.46
CA CYS A 22 2.62 -12.28 -9.82
C CYS A 22 3.85 -12.81 -10.57
N ASN A 23 3.78 -12.89 -11.90
CA ASN A 23 4.89 -13.33 -12.72
C ASN A 23 6.08 -12.36 -12.63
N HIS A 24 5.84 -11.05 -12.68
CA HIS A 24 6.89 -10.03 -12.55
C HIS A 24 7.62 -10.11 -11.20
N ILE A 25 6.87 -10.25 -10.10
CA ILE A 25 7.47 -10.40 -8.76
C ILE A 25 8.31 -11.68 -8.67
N LEU A 26 7.78 -12.81 -9.13
CA LEU A 26 8.44 -14.11 -8.97
C LEU A 26 9.66 -14.26 -9.89
N SER A 27 9.55 -13.84 -11.16
CA SER A 27 10.64 -13.95 -12.14
C SER A 27 11.87 -13.14 -11.77
N LYS A 28 11.74 -12.09 -10.94
CA LYS A 28 12.88 -11.33 -10.41
C LYS A 28 13.67 -12.09 -9.34
N LYS A 29 13.06 -13.08 -8.69
CA LYS A 29 13.61 -13.74 -7.49
C LYS A 29 13.88 -15.23 -7.68
N PHE A 30 13.22 -15.87 -8.64
CA PHE A 30 13.17 -17.33 -8.77
C PHE A 30 13.21 -17.79 -10.23
N ASP A 31 13.68 -19.02 -10.44
CA ASP A 31 13.46 -19.75 -11.68
C ASP A 31 12.06 -20.39 -11.67
N ILE A 32 11.11 -19.73 -12.35
CA ILE A 32 9.70 -20.15 -12.42
C ILE A 32 9.51 -21.61 -12.84
N SER A 33 10.41 -22.14 -13.69
CA SER A 33 10.24 -23.48 -14.27
C SER A 33 10.63 -24.58 -13.29
N ASN A 34 11.62 -24.30 -12.44
CA ASN A 34 12.28 -25.32 -11.63
C ASN A 34 12.04 -25.13 -10.12
N ASP A 35 11.85 -23.90 -9.66
CA ASP A 35 11.77 -23.60 -8.25
C ASP A 35 10.43 -24.01 -7.63
N THR A 36 10.53 -24.42 -6.37
CA THR A 36 9.41 -24.75 -5.49
C THR A 36 9.53 -23.91 -4.24
N ILE A 37 8.41 -23.37 -3.79
CA ILE A 37 8.34 -22.52 -2.59
C ILE A 37 7.24 -23.02 -1.66
N GLU A 38 7.45 -22.85 -0.37
CA GLU A 38 6.42 -23.09 0.63
C GLU A 38 5.31 -22.04 0.51
N ASN A 39 4.07 -22.44 0.76
CA ASN A 39 2.92 -21.55 0.58
C ASN A 39 2.98 -20.35 1.54
N GLU A 40 3.50 -20.53 2.76
CA GLU A 40 3.64 -19.45 3.73
C GLU A 40 4.65 -18.39 3.28
N VAL A 41 5.78 -18.82 2.73
CA VAL A 41 6.80 -17.90 2.18
C VAL A 41 6.26 -17.18 0.95
N LEU A 42 5.53 -17.89 0.08
CA LEU A 42 4.89 -17.30 -1.09
C LEU A 42 3.84 -16.26 -0.68
N LYS A 43 3.04 -16.57 0.33
CA LYS A 43 2.05 -15.67 0.91
C LYS A 43 2.71 -14.41 1.47
N ASP A 44 3.74 -14.52 2.31
CA ASP A 44 4.41 -13.35 2.88
C ASP A 44 5.03 -12.45 1.79
N LEU A 45 5.58 -13.05 0.73
CA LEU A 45 6.10 -12.30 -0.42
C LEU A 45 5.07 -11.37 -1.06
N PHE A 46 3.80 -11.79 -1.10
CA PHE A 46 2.72 -11.08 -1.77
C PHE A 46 1.86 -10.24 -0.84
N VAL A 47 1.58 -10.73 0.38
CA VAL A 47 0.72 -10.05 1.36
C VAL A 47 1.46 -8.94 2.08
N ASN A 48 2.80 -8.99 2.16
CA ASN A 48 3.57 -7.85 2.66
C ASN A 48 3.49 -6.67 1.67
N TYR A 49 2.64 -5.71 1.97
CA TYR A 49 2.31 -4.60 1.08
C TYR A 49 3.53 -3.71 0.73
N ASP A 50 4.46 -3.52 1.67
CA ASP A 50 5.70 -2.76 1.39
C ASP A 50 6.59 -3.51 0.39
N ASN A 51 6.74 -4.82 0.55
CA ASN A 51 7.46 -5.64 -0.42
C ASN A 51 6.76 -5.66 -1.78
N PHE A 52 5.43 -5.80 -1.78
CA PHE A 52 4.58 -5.82 -2.96
C PHE A 52 4.74 -4.54 -3.79
N THR A 53 4.60 -3.39 -3.16
CA THR A 53 4.71 -2.08 -3.83
C THR A 53 6.12 -1.83 -4.36
N LYS A 54 7.17 -2.16 -3.58
CA LYS A 54 8.56 -2.04 -4.02
C LYS A 54 8.87 -2.94 -5.23
N ALA A 55 8.38 -4.18 -5.22
CA ALA A 55 8.66 -5.14 -6.29
C ALA A 55 7.98 -4.77 -7.63
N LEU A 56 6.85 -4.05 -7.57
CA LEU A 56 6.07 -3.62 -8.72
C LEU A 56 6.28 -2.16 -9.14
N ASN A 57 7.10 -1.40 -8.41
CA ASN A 57 7.32 0.03 -8.68
C ASN A 57 7.75 0.33 -10.12
N ASP A 58 8.61 -0.52 -10.70
CA ASP A 58 9.06 -0.41 -12.09
C ASP A 58 8.00 -0.81 -13.13
N SER A 59 6.97 -1.53 -12.70
CA SER A 59 5.84 -1.97 -13.54
C SER A 59 4.58 -1.12 -13.36
N ALA A 60 4.58 -0.17 -12.42
CA ALA A 60 3.40 0.63 -12.08
C ALA A 60 2.82 1.36 -13.31
N GLY A 61 3.69 1.92 -14.17
CA GLY A 61 3.25 2.57 -15.41
C GLY A 61 2.53 1.63 -16.38
N ILE A 62 2.91 0.35 -16.43
CA ILE A 62 2.24 -0.66 -17.24
C ILE A 62 0.88 -1.00 -16.61
N ILE A 63 0.84 -1.23 -15.30
CA ILE A 63 -0.39 -1.52 -14.55
C ILE A 63 -1.44 -0.42 -14.80
N TYR A 64 -1.07 0.84 -14.60
CA TYR A 64 -2.00 1.97 -14.73
C TYR A 64 -2.45 2.20 -16.17
N LYS A 65 -1.52 2.16 -17.15
CA LYS A 65 -1.83 2.58 -18.53
C LYS A 65 -2.38 1.47 -19.40
N ARG A 66 -1.88 0.25 -19.23
CA ARG A 66 -2.28 -0.89 -20.08
C ARG A 66 -3.51 -1.59 -19.53
N TYR A 67 -3.58 -1.73 -18.22
CA TYR A 67 -4.63 -2.50 -17.56
C TYR A 67 -5.68 -1.60 -16.87
N GLU A 68 -5.52 -0.28 -16.94
CA GLU A 68 -6.47 0.72 -16.42
C GLU A 68 -6.90 0.44 -14.96
N THR A 69 -5.99 -0.10 -14.16
CA THR A 69 -6.26 -0.50 -12.78
C THR A 69 -5.21 0.04 -11.84
N GLU A 70 -5.53 0.08 -10.55
CA GLU A 70 -4.63 0.54 -9.50
C GLU A 70 -3.91 -0.63 -8.82
N LEU A 71 -2.72 -0.34 -8.30
CA LEU A 71 -1.91 -1.32 -7.58
C LEU A 71 -2.66 -1.89 -6.36
N ASP A 72 -3.48 -1.08 -5.70
CA ASP A 72 -4.31 -1.48 -4.56
C ASP A 72 -5.38 -2.50 -4.92
N ASN A 73 -5.95 -2.40 -6.13
CA ASN A 73 -6.94 -3.36 -6.61
C ASN A 73 -6.30 -4.72 -6.88
N VAL A 74 -5.10 -4.71 -7.48
CA VAL A 74 -4.32 -5.94 -7.67
C VAL A 74 -3.97 -6.57 -6.31
N TYR A 75 -3.51 -5.76 -5.35
CA TYR A 75 -3.18 -6.24 -4.01
C TYR A 75 -4.39 -6.86 -3.28
N LYS A 76 -5.57 -6.22 -3.35
CA LYS A 76 -6.81 -6.76 -2.78
C LYS A 76 -7.13 -8.14 -3.35
N THR A 77 -7.01 -8.33 -4.66
CA THR A 77 -7.26 -9.62 -5.31
C THR A 77 -6.24 -10.67 -4.86
N ILE A 78 -4.97 -10.30 -4.76
CA ILE A 78 -3.92 -11.20 -4.28
C ILE A 78 -4.14 -11.60 -2.82
N CYS A 79 -4.53 -10.68 -1.93
CA CYS A 79 -4.87 -11.03 -0.54
C CYS A 79 -6.01 -12.04 -0.48
N LYS A 80 -7.04 -11.89 -1.32
CA LYS A 80 -8.14 -12.86 -1.42
C LYS A 80 -7.66 -14.25 -1.86
N VAL A 81 -6.71 -14.33 -2.80
CA VAL A 81 -6.11 -15.62 -3.22
C VAL A 81 -5.48 -16.36 -2.03
N PHE A 82 -4.83 -15.62 -1.12
CA PHE A 82 -4.22 -16.18 0.09
C PHE A 82 -5.15 -16.25 1.30
N ASN A 83 -6.44 -15.95 1.12
CA ASN A 83 -7.44 -15.85 2.18
C ASN A 83 -7.00 -14.91 3.32
N GLU A 84 -6.47 -13.76 2.94
CA GLU A 84 -6.05 -12.68 3.85
C GLU A 84 -6.91 -11.44 3.70
N GLU A 85 -7.09 -10.74 4.81
CA GLU A 85 -7.70 -9.41 4.80
C GLU A 85 -6.72 -8.43 4.15
N PHE A 86 -7.19 -7.60 3.23
CA PHE A 86 -6.30 -6.65 2.56
C PHE A 86 -5.94 -5.49 3.50
N ASP A 87 -6.87 -5.07 4.35
CA ASP A 87 -6.65 -4.00 5.32
C ASP A 87 -6.03 -4.57 6.60
N ASN A 88 -4.82 -5.10 6.45
CA ASN A 88 -4.04 -5.82 7.46
C ASN A 88 -2.89 -4.96 8.04
N ALA A 89 -2.07 -5.58 8.89
CA ALA A 89 -0.92 -4.95 9.52
C ALA A 89 0.10 -4.36 8.53
N TYR A 90 0.33 -5.01 7.39
CA TYR A 90 1.30 -4.53 6.41
C TYR A 90 0.85 -3.24 5.73
N VAL A 91 -0.42 -3.16 5.33
CA VAL A 91 -1.01 -1.93 4.78
C VAL A 91 -1.02 -0.82 5.83
N PHE A 92 -1.40 -1.15 7.07
CA PHE A 92 -1.35 -0.19 8.18
C PHE A 92 0.07 0.38 8.38
N ASN A 93 1.07 -0.48 8.51
CA ASN A 93 2.46 -0.06 8.72
C ASN A 93 2.98 0.79 7.55
N TYR A 94 2.64 0.41 6.31
CA TYR A 94 2.98 1.20 5.13
C TYR A 94 2.35 2.59 5.15
N ARG A 95 1.05 2.70 5.47
CA ARG A 95 0.36 4.00 5.57
C ARG A 95 0.94 4.84 6.71
N MET A 96 1.19 4.22 7.86
CA MET A 96 1.77 4.88 9.04
C MET A 96 3.14 5.49 8.75
N ALA A 97 4.01 4.77 8.05
CA ALA A 97 5.34 5.25 7.66
C ALA A 97 5.29 6.51 6.77
N ARG A 98 4.19 6.72 6.03
CA ARG A 98 4.01 7.89 5.15
C ARG A 98 3.47 9.12 5.86
N ILE A 99 3.00 8.99 7.10
CA ILE A 99 2.48 10.09 7.92
C ILE A 99 3.36 10.38 9.14
N THR A 100 4.13 9.39 9.60
CA THR A 100 5.13 9.54 10.66
C THR A 100 6.37 10.19 10.04
N ASN A 101 6.81 11.34 10.56
CA ASN A 101 7.96 12.15 10.05
C ASN A 101 7.64 13.14 8.91
N GLN A 102 6.43 13.68 8.86
CA GLN A 102 6.14 14.84 8.00
C GLN A 102 6.51 16.13 8.75
N GLU A 103 7.29 17.01 8.13
CA GLU A 103 7.73 18.28 8.72
C GLU A 103 6.78 19.40 8.29
N PRO A 104 6.21 20.20 9.21
CA PRO A 104 5.25 21.25 8.88
C PRO A 104 5.71 22.22 7.78
N ARG A 105 7.02 22.53 7.75
CA ARG A 105 7.63 23.40 6.73
C ARG A 105 7.38 22.92 5.30
N GLN A 106 7.34 21.60 5.07
CA GLN A 106 7.09 21.03 3.74
C GLN A 106 5.73 21.42 3.17
N PHE A 107 4.78 21.80 4.04
CA PHE A 107 3.44 22.25 3.67
C PHE A 107 3.36 23.77 3.66
N LEU A 108 3.94 24.41 4.68
CA LEU A 108 3.85 25.86 4.89
C LEU A 108 4.69 26.67 3.89
N ASP A 109 5.79 26.10 3.39
CA ASP A 109 6.69 26.78 2.43
C ASP A 109 6.15 26.74 0.98
N ILE A 110 4.99 26.11 0.73
CA ILE A 110 4.32 26.13 -0.58
C ILE A 110 3.72 27.52 -0.80
N GLU A 111 4.24 28.25 -1.79
CA GLU A 111 3.82 29.63 -2.10
C GLU A 111 2.40 29.70 -2.68
N ASP A 112 2.06 28.78 -3.59
CA ASP A 112 0.75 28.72 -4.22
C ASP A 112 -0.30 28.19 -3.23
N LYS A 113 -1.29 29.03 -2.91
CA LYS A 113 -2.27 28.74 -1.86
C LYS A 113 -3.18 27.55 -2.20
N ASP A 114 -3.60 27.44 -3.45
CA ASP A 114 -4.46 26.33 -3.90
C ASP A 114 -3.71 24.99 -3.84
N THR A 115 -2.43 25.00 -4.24
CA THR A 115 -1.54 23.84 -4.12
C THR A 115 -1.27 23.51 -2.65
N GLN A 116 -1.03 24.51 -1.80
CA GLN A 116 -0.82 24.32 -0.36
C GLN A 116 -2.02 23.62 0.27
N GLU A 117 -3.23 24.12 0.05
CA GLU A 117 -4.46 23.52 0.56
C GLU A 117 -4.65 22.09 0.06
N THR A 118 -4.41 21.84 -1.24
CA THR A 118 -4.51 20.50 -1.83
C THR A 118 -3.53 19.51 -1.19
N VAL A 119 -2.29 19.93 -0.92
CA VAL A 119 -1.27 19.07 -0.31
C VAL A 119 -1.60 18.79 1.15
N ILE A 120 -2.13 19.77 1.88
CA ILE A 120 -2.61 19.62 3.26
C ILE A 120 -3.79 18.66 3.31
N GLN A 121 -4.78 18.80 2.42
CA GLN A 121 -5.91 17.89 2.32
C GLN A 121 -5.45 16.46 2.05
N LYS A 122 -4.52 16.26 1.11
CA LYS A 122 -3.95 14.93 0.84
C LYS A 122 -3.21 14.33 2.03
N PHE A 123 -2.67 15.16 2.93
CA PHE A 123 -2.05 14.66 4.17
C PHE A 123 -3.10 14.25 5.19
N GLU A 124 -4.16 15.05 5.35
CA GLU A 124 -5.32 14.68 6.16
C GLU A 124 -5.98 13.39 5.68
N ASP A 125 -6.22 13.23 4.38
CA ASP A 125 -6.81 12.03 3.80
C ASP A 125 -5.98 10.77 4.11
N LYS A 126 -4.65 10.89 4.13
CA LYS A 126 -3.76 9.78 4.53
C LYS A 126 -3.90 9.43 6.01
N ILE A 127 -4.06 10.41 6.88
CA ILE A 127 -4.29 10.18 8.32
C ILE A 127 -5.66 9.51 8.51
N ASN A 128 -6.70 10.01 7.85
CA ASN A 128 -8.04 9.44 7.89
C ASN A 128 -8.07 8.00 7.38
N ALA A 129 -7.36 7.69 6.30
CA ALA A 129 -7.24 6.31 5.80
C ALA A 129 -6.59 5.34 6.81
N VAL A 130 -5.76 5.84 7.74
CA VAL A 130 -5.23 5.02 8.84
C VAL A 130 -6.27 4.85 9.93
N LEU A 131 -6.93 5.94 10.35
CA LEU A 131 -7.98 5.93 11.38
C LEU A 131 -9.19 5.07 10.98
N GLU A 132 -9.52 5.06 9.71
CA GLU A 132 -10.65 4.30 9.18
C GLU A 132 -10.33 2.83 8.94
N SER A 133 -9.05 2.46 8.93
CA SER A 133 -8.62 1.09 8.64
C SER A 133 -9.16 0.09 9.67
N LYS A 134 -9.59 -1.07 9.17
CA LYS A 134 -10.05 -2.20 9.96
C LYS A 134 -9.00 -2.64 10.97
N TYR A 135 -7.75 -2.81 10.52
CA TYR A 135 -6.65 -3.20 11.40
C TYR A 135 -6.43 -2.21 12.55
N TYR A 136 -6.50 -0.89 12.28
CA TYR A 136 -6.39 0.12 13.33
C TYR A 136 -7.53 0.01 14.34
N LYS A 137 -8.78 -0.04 13.86
CA LYS A 137 -9.97 -0.10 14.74
C LYS A 137 -9.96 -1.33 15.65
N GLU A 138 -9.50 -2.47 15.16
CA GLU A 138 -9.36 -3.70 15.95
C GLU A 138 -8.23 -3.63 16.99
N ASN A 139 -7.28 -2.70 16.85
CA ASN A 139 -6.08 -2.59 17.68
C ASN A 139 -5.88 -1.18 18.28
N GLU A 140 -6.94 -0.38 18.32
CA GLU A 140 -6.90 1.06 18.61
C GLU A 140 -6.18 1.39 19.93
N VAL A 141 -6.44 0.61 20.97
CA VAL A 141 -5.83 0.78 22.32
C VAL A 141 -4.30 0.80 22.25
N LYS A 142 -3.70 0.00 21.36
CA LYS A 142 -2.24 -0.09 21.22
C LYS A 142 -1.69 0.91 20.20
N LEU A 143 -2.46 1.22 19.16
CA LEU A 143 -1.97 1.95 17.99
C LEU A 143 -2.29 3.45 18.01
N SER A 144 -3.26 3.89 18.80
CA SER A 144 -3.68 5.30 18.91
C SER A 144 -2.52 6.24 19.27
N GLN A 145 -1.59 5.79 20.11
CA GLN A 145 -0.41 6.59 20.48
C GLN A 145 0.46 6.96 19.28
N ASN A 146 0.52 6.11 18.25
CA ASN A 146 1.31 6.36 17.04
C ASN A 146 0.72 7.49 16.18
N LEU A 147 -0.56 7.83 16.36
CA LEU A 147 -1.25 8.87 15.59
C LEU A 147 -1.24 10.25 16.26
N ILE A 148 -0.87 10.34 17.54
CA ILE A 148 -0.84 11.61 18.29
C ILE A 148 0.05 12.64 17.58
N ILE A 149 1.25 12.24 17.16
CA ILE A 149 2.18 13.15 16.49
C ILE A 149 1.65 13.55 15.11
N PRO A 150 1.31 12.61 14.19
CA PRO A 150 0.72 12.98 12.89
C PRO A 150 -0.49 13.91 12.97
N GLN A 151 -1.42 13.65 13.89
CA GLN A 151 -2.62 14.47 14.07
C GLN A 151 -2.27 15.88 14.55
N LYS A 152 -1.40 16.02 15.56
CA LYS A 152 -0.94 17.34 16.02
C LYS A 152 -0.16 18.10 14.95
N THR A 153 0.63 17.40 14.14
CA THR A 153 1.32 18.00 13.00
C THR A 153 0.32 18.57 12.00
N LEU A 154 -0.73 17.82 11.65
CA LEU A 154 -1.79 18.30 10.76
C LEU A 154 -2.52 19.53 11.35
N GLU A 155 -2.90 19.48 12.62
CA GLU A 155 -3.56 20.59 13.32
C GLU A 155 -2.71 21.87 13.26
N LEU A 156 -1.41 21.75 13.52
CA LEU A 156 -0.47 22.86 13.45
C LEU A 156 -0.37 23.44 12.03
N ILE A 157 -0.26 22.58 11.02
CA ILE A 157 -0.19 23.00 9.62
C ILE A 157 -1.47 23.73 9.21
N LYS A 158 -2.65 23.16 9.51
CA LYS A 158 -3.96 23.76 9.21
C LYS A 158 -4.12 25.12 9.87
N SER A 159 -3.80 25.21 11.18
CA SER A 159 -3.87 26.46 11.92
C SER A 159 -2.95 27.54 11.34
N ALA A 160 -1.71 27.20 11.00
CA ALA A 160 -0.76 28.15 10.42
C ALA A 160 -1.12 28.55 8.97
N ALA A 161 -1.75 27.66 8.21
CA ALA A 161 -2.23 27.93 6.86
C ALA A 161 -3.56 28.72 6.83
N GLY A 162 -4.26 28.81 7.96
CA GLY A 162 -5.59 29.44 8.07
C GLY A 162 -6.73 28.57 7.55
N ILE A 163 -6.56 27.25 7.56
CA ILE A 163 -7.53 26.25 7.11
C ILE A 163 -8.23 25.69 8.36
N TYR A 164 -9.56 25.72 8.40
CA TYR A 164 -10.38 25.25 9.52
C TYR A 164 -11.23 24.05 9.14
#